data_AF-A0A1Y1ZW30-F1
#
_entry.id   AF-A0A1Y1ZW30-F1
#
_cell.length_a   1.000
_cell.length_b   1.000
_cell.length_c   1.000
_cell.angle_alpha   90.00
_cell.angle_beta   90.00
_cell.angle_gamma   90.00
#
_symmetry.space_group_name_H-M   'P 1'
#
loop_
_entity.id
_entity.type
_entity.pdbx_description
1 polymer ?
#
loop_
_entity_poly.entity_id
_entity_poly.type
_entity_poly.pdbx_seq_one_letter_code
_entity_poly.pdbx_strand_id
1 'polypeptide(L)'
;ITAALLTKIAPSTSSCISAPILSECANATVAAPAIVRSFNNYDITSLGEQAALISLILYESGDFKYNKNHFPPPGVPGQGTRNMQSAKYNEMYAREIGIEDPMLDENASFGSAAWFLTTQCTEEVRRGLESGEKEEYRVYLEDCVGTRDTEEREKVWEK
;
A
#
# COMPACT_ATOMS: atom_id res chain seq x y z
N ILE A 1 -6.09 4.18 12.33
CA ILE A 1 -4.67 3.70 12.29
C ILE A 1 -3.78 4.69 13.02
N THR A 2 -2.82 4.25 13.82
CA THR A 2 -1.88 5.12 14.56
C THR A 2 -0.43 4.74 14.29
N ALA A 3 0.51 5.67 14.52
CA ALA A 3 1.94 5.39 14.38
C ALA A 3 2.41 4.27 15.32
N ALA A 4 1.87 4.22 16.54
CA ALA A 4 2.16 3.17 17.51
C ALA A 4 1.69 1.79 17.02
N LEU A 5 0.52 1.71 16.37
CA LEU A 5 0.05 0.47 15.76
C LEU A 5 0.99 0.02 14.64
N LEU A 6 1.34 0.91 13.71
CA LEU A 6 2.25 0.59 12.60
C LEU A 6 3.63 0.15 13.11
N THR A 7 4.16 0.80 14.15
CA THR A 7 5.43 0.40 14.76
C THR A 7 5.31 -0.95 15.47
N LYS A 8 4.15 -1.29 16.04
CA LYS A 8 3.92 -2.59 16.68
C LYS A 8 3.95 -3.74 15.66
N ILE A 9 3.26 -3.59 14.53
CA ILE A 9 3.18 -4.63 13.50
C ILE A 9 4.42 -4.62 12.58
N ALA A 10 5.06 -3.47 12.37
CA ALA A 10 6.26 -3.34 11.54
C ALA A 10 7.28 -2.43 12.26
N PRO A 11 8.09 -2.97 13.20
CA PRO A 11 9.00 -2.17 14.03
C PRO A 11 10.01 -1.31 13.27
N SER A 12 10.39 -1.74 12.07
CA SER A 12 11.25 -0.99 11.14
C SER A 12 10.65 0.35 10.72
N THR A 13 9.32 0.52 10.77
CA THR A 13 8.64 1.79 10.44
C THR A 13 8.85 2.87 11.50
N SER A 14 9.44 2.56 12.65
CA SER A 14 9.72 3.56 13.70
C SER A 14 10.69 4.67 13.25
N SER A 15 11.55 4.41 12.26
CA SER A 15 12.55 5.36 11.81
C SER A 15 13.03 5.07 10.39
N CYS A 16 13.41 6.13 9.67
CA CYS A 16 14.02 6.03 8.34
C CYS A 16 15.55 6.00 8.36
N ILE A 17 16.21 6.07 9.53
CA ILE A 17 17.67 6.19 9.63
C ILE A 17 18.41 5.04 8.91
N SER A 18 17.83 3.85 8.87
CA SER A 18 18.40 2.68 8.19
C SER A 18 17.84 2.43 6.79
N ALA A 19 17.03 3.35 6.25
CA ALA A 19 16.47 3.20 4.91
C ALA A 19 17.58 3.31 3.85
N PRO A 20 17.60 2.41 2.85
CA PRO A 20 18.60 2.47 1.77
C PRO A 20 18.56 3.77 0.97
N ILE A 21 17.38 4.38 0.85
CA ILE A 21 17.18 5.66 0.15
C ILE A 21 16.33 6.56 1.05
N LEU A 22 16.98 7.47 1.80
CA LEU A 22 16.33 8.31 2.79
C LEU A 22 15.19 9.17 2.21
N SER A 23 15.33 9.63 0.97
CA SER A 23 14.32 10.46 0.30
C SER A 23 13.04 9.72 -0.08
N GLU A 24 13.04 8.39 -0.05
CA GLU A 24 11.84 7.57 -0.35
C GLU A 24 11.14 7.06 0.92
N CYS A 25 11.83 7.11 2.05
CA CYS A 25 11.33 6.51 3.28
C CYS A 25 10.33 7.41 4.01
N ALA A 26 9.25 6.81 4.51
CA ALA A 26 8.34 7.44 5.46
C ALA A 26 8.21 6.58 6.72
N ASN A 27 8.44 7.19 7.90
CA ASN A 27 8.24 6.51 9.17
C ASN A 27 6.73 6.46 9.53
N ALA A 28 6.40 5.72 10.59
CA ALA A 28 5.04 5.53 11.07
C ALA A 28 4.30 6.83 11.41
N THR A 29 5.01 7.91 11.80
CA THR A 29 4.40 9.22 12.11
C THR A 29 3.95 9.98 10.86
N VAL A 30 4.57 9.70 9.71
CA VAL A 30 4.15 10.21 8.40
C VAL A 30 3.09 9.28 7.78
N ALA A 31 3.32 7.96 7.83
CA ALA A 31 2.46 6.96 7.21
C ALA A 31 1.05 6.93 7.82
N ALA A 32 0.92 6.87 9.15
CA ALA A 32 -0.37 6.71 9.81
C ALA A 32 -1.42 7.78 9.42
N PRO A 33 -1.13 9.10 9.50
CA PRO A 33 -2.12 10.10 9.08
C PRO A 33 -2.41 10.06 7.58
N ALA A 34 -1.45 9.69 6.72
CA ALA A 34 -1.69 9.54 5.28
C ALA A 34 -2.62 8.35 4.96
N ILE A 35 -2.41 7.22 5.62
CA ILE A 35 -3.29 6.03 5.53
C ILE A 35 -4.71 6.36 6.03
N VAL A 36 -4.85 7.07 7.15
CA VAL A 36 -6.18 7.47 7.65
C VAL A 36 -6.90 8.40 6.68
N ARG A 37 -6.18 9.36 6.08
CA ARG A 37 -6.75 10.22 5.04
C ARG A 37 -7.21 9.41 3.83
N SER A 38 -6.37 8.48 3.38
CA SER A 38 -6.72 7.55 2.30
C SER A 38 -8.01 6.78 2.59
N PHE A 39 -8.13 6.17 3.77
CA PHE A 39 -9.33 5.42 4.14
C PHE A 39 -10.59 6.28 4.17
N ASN A 40 -10.50 7.52 4.65
CA ASN A 40 -11.63 8.44 4.61
C ASN A 40 -12.00 8.89 3.18
N ASN A 41 -11.01 9.06 2.30
CA ASN A 41 -11.26 9.53 0.93
C ASN A 41 -11.90 8.44 0.04
N TYR A 42 -11.66 7.16 0.35
CA TYR A 42 -12.10 6.02 -0.47
C TYR A 42 -13.12 5.12 0.26
N ASP A 43 -13.72 5.63 1.35
CA ASP A 43 -14.72 4.92 2.15
C ASP A 43 -14.27 3.52 2.61
N ILE A 44 -13.01 3.38 3.03
CA ILE A 44 -12.47 2.13 3.56
C ILE A 44 -12.81 2.02 5.05
N THR A 45 -13.92 1.36 5.36
CA THR A 45 -14.49 1.36 6.70
C THR A 45 -14.36 0.02 7.43
N SER A 46 -14.33 -1.10 6.71
CA SER A 46 -14.21 -2.41 7.34
C SER A 46 -12.79 -2.67 7.84
N LEU A 47 -12.67 -3.39 8.96
CA LEU A 47 -11.36 -3.75 9.51
C LEU A 47 -10.56 -4.64 8.54
N GLY A 48 -11.24 -5.52 7.82
CA GLY A 48 -10.62 -6.43 6.86
C GLY A 48 -10.04 -5.72 5.64
N GLU A 49 -10.76 -4.77 5.03
CA GLU A 49 -10.18 -3.93 3.97
C GLU A 49 -8.97 -3.13 4.47
N GLN A 50 -9.09 -2.51 5.66
CA GLN A 50 -7.99 -1.74 6.24
C GLN A 50 -6.75 -2.60 6.47
N ALA A 51 -6.92 -3.81 7.01
CA ALA A 51 -5.84 -4.76 7.23
C ALA A 51 -5.20 -5.21 5.90
N ALA A 52 -6.01 -5.49 4.87
CA ALA A 52 -5.53 -5.91 3.56
C ALA A 52 -4.69 -4.82 2.88
N LEU A 53 -5.18 -3.58 2.90
CA LEU A 53 -4.47 -2.45 2.32
C LEU A 53 -3.15 -2.17 3.06
N ILE A 54 -3.15 -2.17 4.40
CA ILE A 54 -1.94 -1.98 5.22
C ILE A 54 -0.94 -3.10 4.96
N SER A 55 -1.39 -4.35 4.89
CA SER A 55 -0.53 -5.51 4.62
C SER A 55 0.12 -5.40 3.26
N LEU A 56 -0.65 -5.01 2.24
CA LEU A 56 -0.13 -4.78 0.90
C LEU A 56 0.94 -3.67 0.91
N ILE A 57 0.63 -2.49 1.44
CA ILE A 57 1.59 -1.38 1.38
C ILE A 57 2.83 -1.61 2.23
N LEU A 58 2.73 -2.31 3.36
CA LEU A 58 3.91 -2.69 4.15
C LEU A 58 4.83 -3.61 3.36
N TYR A 59 4.24 -4.62 2.71
CA TYR A 59 5.02 -5.58 1.93
C TYR A 59 5.68 -4.94 0.71
N GLU A 60 4.89 -4.29 -0.14
CA GLU A 60 5.36 -3.78 -1.44
C GLU A 60 6.42 -2.68 -1.30
N SER A 61 6.33 -1.86 -0.26
CA SER A 61 7.27 -0.76 -0.01
C SER A 61 8.44 -1.12 0.90
N GLY A 62 8.54 -2.37 1.35
CA GLY A 62 9.58 -2.82 2.27
C GLY A 62 9.52 -2.09 3.61
N ASP A 63 8.35 -2.09 4.26
CA ASP A 63 8.02 -1.31 5.46
C ASP A 63 8.21 0.20 5.26
N PHE A 64 7.65 0.74 4.18
CA PHE A 64 7.68 2.16 3.80
C PHE A 64 9.07 2.74 3.49
N LYS A 65 10.05 1.90 3.20
CA LYS A 65 11.41 2.33 2.84
C LYS A 65 11.52 2.81 1.41
N TYR A 66 10.62 2.36 0.54
CA TYR A 66 10.59 2.69 -0.88
C TYR A 66 9.25 3.29 -1.29
N ASN A 67 9.27 4.22 -2.22
CA ASN A 67 8.09 4.70 -2.94
C ASN A 67 8.24 4.52 -4.46
N LYS A 68 9.34 3.91 -4.90
CA LYS A 68 9.66 3.57 -6.29
C LYS A 68 10.17 2.14 -6.36
N ASN A 69 9.93 1.49 -7.49
CA ASN A 69 10.45 0.15 -7.71
C ASN A 69 11.95 0.21 -8.05
N HIS A 70 12.77 -0.57 -7.31
CA HIS A 70 14.21 -0.72 -7.53
C HIS A 70 14.60 -2.16 -7.89
N PHE A 71 13.63 -3.08 -7.96
CA PHE A 71 13.89 -4.52 -8.04
C PHE A 71 13.05 -5.24 -9.10
N PRO A 72 13.65 -6.16 -9.88
CA PRO A 72 15.10 -6.39 -9.96
C PRO A 72 15.84 -5.14 -10.50
N PRO A 73 17.10 -4.86 -10.11
CA PRO A 73 17.79 -3.64 -10.52
C PRO A 73 17.79 -3.46 -12.05
N PRO A 74 17.52 -2.25 -12.58
CA PRO A 74 17.35 -0.97 -11.87
C PRO A 74 15.91 -0.70 -11.37
N GLY A 75 15.01 -1.67 -11.48
CA GLY A 75 13.58 -1.52 -11.29
C GLY A 75 12.84 -1.18 -12.58
N VAL A 76 11.52 -1.01 -12.48
CA VAL A 76 10.63 -0.70 -13.59
C VAL A 76 10.28 0.80 -13.57
N PRO A 77 10.65 1.58 -14.60
CA PRO A 77 10.33 3.00 -14.66
C PRO A 77 8.83 3.28 -14.52
N GLY A 78 8.49 4.24 -13.65
CA GLY A 78 7.11 4.63 -13.36
C GLY A 78 6.34 3.64 -12.47
N GLN A 79 6.93 2.51 -12.07
CA GLN A 79 6.37 1.67 -11.01
C GLN A 79 6.79 2.20 -9.63
N GLY A 80 5.85 2.30 -8.70
CA GLY A 80 6.09 2.91 -7.39
C GLY A 80 4.79 3.12 -6.63
N THR A 81 4.74 4.19 -5.82
CA THR A 81 3.83 4.42 -4.70
C THR A 81 3.99 3.34 -3.60
N ARG A 82 3.20 3.39 -2.52
CA ARG A 82 3.40 2.45 -1.41
C ARG A 82 2.92 1.03 -1.70
N ASN A 83 2.07 0.82 -2.71
CA ASN A 83 1.65 -0.51 -3.19
C ASN A 83 2.33 -0.94 -4.49
N MET A 84 3.39 -0.26 -4.95
CA MET A 84 4.15 -0.63 -6.15
C MET A 84 3.30 -0.80 -7.43
N GLN A 85 2.29 0.07 -7.60
CA GLN A 85 1.48 0.12 -8.81
C GLN A 85 2.32 0.35 -10.06
N SER A 86 1.89 -0.27 -11.16
CA SER A 86 2.52 -0.05 -12.48
C SER A 86 2.36 1.39 -12.97
N ALA A 87 3.23 1.81 -13.89
CA ALA A 87 3.20 3.16 -14.46
C ALA A 87 1.84 3.56 -15.03
N LYS A 88 1.13 2.63 -15.67
CA LYS A 88 -0.20 2.87 -16.22
C LYS A 88 -1.19 3.28 -15.13
N TYR A 89 -1.20 2.57 -14.00
CA TYR A 89 -2.11 2.89 -12.91
C TYR A 89 -1.70 4.14 -12.15
N ASN A 90 -0.40 4.41 -12.03
CA ASN A 90 0.08 5.67 -11.46
C ASN A 90 -0.34 6.87 -12.32
N GLU A 91 -0.29 6.75 -13.65
CA GLU A 91 -0.80 7.79 -14.56
C GLU A 91 -2.31 8.00 -14.40
N MET A 92 -3.09 6.92 -14.37
CA MET A 92 -4.55 7.01 -14.14
C MET A 92 -4.86 7.69 -12.82
N TYR A 93 -4.19 7.27 -11.74
CA TYR A 93 -4.39 7.82 -10.42
C TYR A 93 -4.00 9.29 -10.33
N ALA A 94 -2.83 9.67 -10.85
CA ALA A 94 -2.33 11.04 -10.85
C ALA A 94 -3.28 11.99 -11.60
N ARG A 95 -3.82 11.55 -12.74
CA ARG A 95 -4.82 12.31 -13.51
C ARG A 95 -6.10 12.53 -12.72
N GLU A 96 -6.58 11.53 -11.99
CA GLU A 96 -7.82 11.62 -11.21
C GLU A 96 -7.70 12.64 -10.08
N ILE A 97 -6.58 12.65 -9.36
CA ILE A 97 -6.36 13.55 -8.22
C ILE A 97 -5.67 14.87 -8.59
N GLY A 98 -5.34 15.07 -9.87
CA GLY A 98 -4.81 16.32 -10.41
C GLY A 98 -3.37 16.63 -10.01
N ILE A 99 -2.49 15.63 -9.94
CA ILE A 99 -1.06 15.79 -9.65
C ILE A 99 -0.18 15.20 -10.76
N GLU A 100 1.10 15.55 -10.79
CA GLU A 100 2.04 15.06 -11.81
C GLU A 100 2.64 13.68 -11.48
N ASP A 101 3.16 13.51 -10.25
CA ASP A 101 3.81 12.28 -9.80
C ASP A 101 3.31 11.89 -8.40
N PRO A 102 2.51 10.81 -8.25
CA PRO A 102 1.99 10.37 -6.96
C PRO A 102 3.07 9.79 -6.04
N MET A 103 4.28 9.51 -6.54
CA MET A 103 5.40 9.04 -5.73
C MET A 103 6.06 10.19 -4.95
N LEU A 104 5.91 11.43 -5.42
CA LEU A 104 6.49 12.60 -4.77
C LEU A 104 5.57 13.23 -3.71
N ASP A 105 4.32 12.79 -3.63
CA ASP A 105 3.36 13.22 -2.62
C ASP A 105 3.04 12.06 -1.66
N GLU A 106 3.29 12.24 -0.37
CA GLU A 106 3.07 11.18 0.62
C GLU A 106 1.59 10.78 0.73
N ASN A 107 0.66 11.74 0.64
CA ASN A 107 -0.76 11.42 0.74
C ASN A 107 -1.23 10.61 -0.46
N ALA A 108 -0.80 10.98 -1.67
CA ALA A 108 -1.06 10.21 -2.87
C ALA A 108 -0.39 8.84 -2.79
N SER A 109 0.90 8.78 -2.45
CA SER A 109 1.64 7.52 -2.40
C SER A 109 1.06 6.51 -1.42
N PHE A 110 0.56 6.94 -0.25
CA PHE A 110 -0.16 6.08 0.70
C PHE A 110 -1.64 5.89 0.33
N GLY A 111 -2.21 6.81 -0.47
CA GLY A 111 -3.57 6.78 -0.99
C GLY A 111 -3.81 5.73 -2.07
N SER A 112 -2.77 5.43 -2.82
CA SER A 112 -2.81 4.66 -4.06
C SER A 112 -3.41 3.26 -3.91
N ALA A 113 -3.18 2.57 -2.78
CA ALA A 113 -3.75 1.25 -2.52
C ALA A 113 -5.28 1.27 -2.36
N ALA A 114 -5.82 2.26 -1.64
CA ALA A 114 -7.26 2.40 -1.47
C ALA A 114 -7.92 2.87 -2.77
N TRP A 115 -7.28 3.79 -3.51
CA TRP A 115 -7.72 4.15 -4.85
C TRP A 115 -7.78 2.92 -5.76
N PHE A 116 -6.74 2.08 -5.76
CA PHE A 116 -6.69 0.89 -6.61
C PHE A 116 -7.80 -0.10 -6.26
N LEU A 117 -7.99 -0.39 -4.97
CA LEU A 117 -9.07 -1.27 -4.51
C LEU A 117 -10.45 -0.77 -4.94
N THR A 118 -10.70 0.53 -4.85
CA THR A 118 -12.03 1.10 -5.10
C THR A 118 -12.33 1.38 -6.57
N THR A 119 -11.32 1.42 -7.43
CA THR A 119 -11.48 1.79 -8.85
C THR A 119 -11.09 0.69 -9.83
N GLN A 120 -10.21 -0.24 -9.43
CA GLN A 120 -9.67 -1.28 -10.31
C GLN A 120 -10.14 -2.69 -9.92
N CYS A 121 -10.49 -2.94 -8.65
CA CYS A 121 -11.05 -4.22 -8.24
C CYS A 121 -12.56 -4.30 -8.47
N THR A 122 -13.06 -5.52 -8.61
CA THR A 122 -14.50 -5.76 -8.63
C THR A 122 -15.10 -5.56 -7.24
N GLU A 123 -16.40 -5.24 -7.19
CA GLU A 123 -17.14 -5.12 -5.93
C GLU A 123 -17.10 -6.42 -5.12
N GLU A 124 -17.09 -7.58 -5.80
CA GLU A 124 -17.01 -8.89 -5.16
C GLU A 124 -15.70 -9.07 -4.38
N VAL A 125 -14.55 -8.77 -5.00
CA VAL A 125 -13.24 -8.82 -4.34
C VAL A 125 -13.19 -7.86 -3.15
N ARG A 126 -13.68 -6.63 -3.33
CA ARG A 126 -13.71 -5.64 -2.24
C ARG A 126 -14.57 -6.10 -1.07
N ARG A 127 -15.77 -6.62 -1.33
CA ARG A 127 -16.68 -7.12 -0.30
C ARG A 127 -16.11 -8.35 0.41
N GLY A 128 -15.41 -9.22 -0.30
CA GLY A 128 -14.70 -10.36 0.28
C GLY A 128 -13.74 -9.93 1.41
N LEU A 129 -12.97 -8.87 1.17
CA LEU A 129 -12.04 -8.32 2.16
C LEU A 129 -12.70 -7.87 3.47
N GLU A 130 -13.99 -7.51 3.47
CA GLU A 130 -14.68 -7.10 4.69
C GLU A 130 -14.69 -8.20 5.77
N SER A 131 -14.62 -9.47 5.35
CA SER A 131 -14.54 -10.63 6.24
C SER A 131 -13.28 -10.63 7.11
N GLY A 132 -12.19 -10.03 6.63
CA GLY A 132 -10.87 -10.14 7.23
C GLY A 132 -10.29 -11.55 7.21
N GLU A 133 -10.77 -12.42 6.32
CA GLU A 133 -10.26 -13.78 6.16
C GLU A 133 -9.05 -13.81 5.22
N LYS A 134 -8.08 -14.70 5.53
CA LYS A 134 -6.86 -14.88 4.73
C LYS A 134 -7.18 -15.29 3.29
N GLU A 135 -8.21 -16.12 3.10
CA GLU A 135 -8.61 -16.57 1.78
C GLU A 135 -9.09 -15.41 0.90
N GLU A 136 -9.83 -14.45 1.47
CA GLU A 136 -10.28 -13.27 0.74
C GLU A 136 -9.11 -12.30 0.46
N TYR A 137 -8.12 -12.23 1.35
CA TYR A 137 -6.88 -11.52 1.07
C TYR A 137 -6.10 -12.15 -0.10
N ARG A 138 -6.04 -13.49 -0.18
CA ARG A 138 -5.45 -14.21 -1.32
C ARG A 138 -6.19 -13.88 -2.61
N VAL A 139 -7.52 -13.92 -2.61
CA VAL A 139 -8.36 -13.54 -3.77
C VAL A 139 -8.05 -12.10 -4.20
N TYR A 140 -7.97 -11.16 -3.26
CA TYR A 140 -7.58 -9.79 -3.58
C TYR A 140 -6.22 -9.67 -4.26
N LEU A 141 -5.21 -10.37 -3.76
CA LEU A 141 -3.86 -10.36 -4.32
C LEU A 141 -3.82 -10.94 -5.74
N GLU A 142 -4.45 -12.09 -5.95
CA GLU A 142 -4.35 -12.85 -7.20
C GLU A 142 -5.29 -12.34 -8.28
N ASP A 143 -6.55 -12.07 -7.92
CA ASP A 143 -7.60 -11.76 -8.90
C ASP A 143 -7.72 -10.26 -9.19
N CYS A 144 -7.23 -9.38 -8.29
CA CYS A 144 -7.22 -7.94 -8.53
C CYS A 144 -5.83 -7.33 -8.64
N VAL A 145 -4.98 -7.46 -7.62
CA VAL A 145 -3.64 -6.83 -7.63
C VAL A 145 -2.75 -7.45 -8.72
N GLY A 146 -2.97 -8.72 -9.05
CA GLY A 146 -2.22 -9.44 -10.08
C GLY A 146 -0.85 -9.91 -9.57
N THR A 147 -0.76 -10.23 -8.28
CA THR A 147 0.43 -10.81 -7.63
C THR A 147 0.09 -12.18 -7.02
N ARG A 148 1.08 -12.90 -6.51
CA ARG A 148 0.87 -14.19 -5.84
C ARG A 148 0.83 -14.00 -4.34
N ASP A 149 -0.01 -14.78 -3.66
CA ASP A 149 0.09 -14.95 -2.21
C ASP A 149 1.30 -15.84 -1.90
N THR A 150 2.33 -15.26 -1.30
CA THR A 150 3.58 -15.96 -0.96
C THR A 150 3.74 -16.00 0.55
N GLU A 151 4.52 -16.96 1.06
CA GLU A 151 4.79 -17.07 2.51
C GLU A 151 5.26 -15.76 3.15
N GLU A 152 5.99 -14.92 2.42
CA GLU A 152 6.43 -13.62 2.91
C GLU A 152 5.29 -12.60 3.04
N ARG A 153 4.29 -12.63 2.15
CA ARG A 153 3.08 -11.80 2.26
C ARG A 153 2.17 -12.29 3.37
N GLU A 154 2.03 -13.60 3.51
CA GLU A 154 1.28 -14.21 4.61
C GLU A 154 1.85 -13.78 5.97
N LYS A 155 3.18 -13.77 6.12
CA LYS A 155 3.84 -13.28 7.35
C LYS A 155 3.57 -11.80 7.65
N VAL A 156 3.22 -10.99 6.65
CA VAL A 156 2.81 -9.59 6.87
C VAL A 156 1.36 -9.51 7.27
N TRP A 157 0.49 -10.32 6.67
CA TRP A 157 -0.92 -10.42 7.01
C TRP A 157 -1.17 -10.92 8.44
N GLU A 158 -0.34 -11.84 8.94
CA GLU A 158 -0.49 -12.46 10.27
C GLU A 158 -0.03 -11.58 11.46
N LYS A 159 0.41 -10.34 11.23
CA LYS A 159 0.95 -9.44 12.28
C LYS A 159 -0.13 -8.64 13.01
#